data_AF-A0A9P4P6E8-F1
#
_entry.id   AF-A0A9P4P6E8-F1
#
_cell.length_a   1.000
_cell.length_b   1.000
_cell.length_c   1.000
_cell.angle_alpha   90.00
_cell.angle_beta   90.00
_cell.angle_gamma   90.00
#
_symmetry.space_group_name_H-M   'P 1'
#
loop_
_entity.id
_entity.type
_entity.pdbx_description
1 polymer ?
#
loop_
_entity_poly.entity_id
_entity_poly.type
_entity_poly.pdbx_seq_one_letter_code
_entity_poly.pdbx_strand_id
1 'polypeptide(L)'
;MLKPERTNPLRHPVASVQKELGVVPTNGPNGSMTGLSELKENLDRDRVRHPSYTAYPLKAVNLCTDMIVNRVTSPNQKAMGVELNDGRASHAKKEAILCVGAYCNPQLLMLSGIGPENPSANGIPIIRDSPGVGRNLFVHFAVYMAFRLRDPADNLALRSPSWIKPSPFKGLPHGWAVSRRLPQEVSKNYTNNAAVTERNLFPVLTVYTLPGIPGIPIDRTHIATTMMLLLPTS
;
A
#
# COMPACT_ATOMS: atom_id res chain seq x y z
N MET A 1 16.89 -7.12 20.89
CA MET A 1 15.68 -7.30 21.74
C MET A 1 14.55 -7.80 20.86
N LEU A 2 14.14 -9.06 21.06
CA LEU A 2 13.07 -9.74 20.33
C LEU A 2 11.71 -9.11 20.68
N LYS A 3 10.75 -9.18 19.75
CA LYS A 3 9.37 -8.65 19.89
C LYS A 3 8.63 -9.39 21.04
N PRO A 4 7.87 -8.73 21.97
CA PRO A 4 6.84 -9.30 22.79
C PRO A 4 5.95 -10.03 21.82
N GLU A 5 5.78 -11.27 22.17
CA GLU A 5 5.32 -12.32 21.32
C GLU A 5 4.10 -11.85 20.53
N ARG A 6 4.22 -11.89 19.20
CA ARG A 6 3.03 -12.04 18.37
C ARG A 6 2.47 -13.43 18.70
N THR A 7 1.71 -13.53 19.79
CA THR A 7 1.12 -14.77 20.31
C THR A 7 -0.08 -15.17 19.46
N ASN A 8 0.06 -15.22 18.14
CA ASN A 8 -0.95 -15.91 17.34
C ASN A 8 -0.60 -17.41 17.32
N PRO A 9 -1.45 -18.29 17.85
CA PRO A 9 -1.13 -19.72 17.93
C PRO A 9 -0.90 -20.37 16.56
N LEU A 10 -1.46 -19.79 15.47
CA LEU A 10 -1.26 -20.26 14.10
C LEU A 10 0.04 -19.78 13.46
N ARG A 11 0.84 -18.94 14.13
CA ARG A 11 2.09 -18.45 13.56
C ARG A 11 3.05 -19.57 13.20
N HIS A 12 3.34 -20.48 14.13
CA HIS A 12 4.24 -21.60 13.89
C HIS A 12 3.65 -22.64 12.92
N PRO A 13 2.38 -23.09 13.09
CA PRO A 13 1.74 -23.98 12.12
C PRO A 13 1.77 -23.45 10.68
N VAL A 14 1.46 -22.17 10.47
CA VAL A 14 1.51 -21.55 9.13
C VAL A 14 2.92 -21.60 8.55
N ALA A 15 3.96 -21.28 9.35
CA ALA A 15 5.34 -21.37 8.87
C ALA A 15 5.74 -22.81 8.52
N SER A 16 5.35 -23.79 9.35
CA SER A 16 5.63 -25.22 9.12
C SER A 16 5.01 -25.72 7.82
N VAL A 17 3.73 -25.41 7.57
CA VAL A 17 3.05 -25.77 6.32
C VAL A 17 3.76 -25.18 5.11
N GLN A 18 4.22 -23.92 5.18
CA GLN A 18 4.97 -23.31 4.07
C GLN A 18 6.29 -24.03 3.82
N LYS A 19 6.99 -24.47 4.88
CA LYS A 19 8.22 -25.27 4.76
C LYS A 19 7.94 -26.64 4.12
N GLU A 20 6.86 -27.32 4.51
CA GLU A 20 6.42 -28.58 3.91
C GLU A 20 6.09 -28.42 2.41
N LEU A 21 5.53 -27.26 2.03
CA LEU A 21 5.32 -26.89 0.62
C LEU A 21 6.62 -26.47 -0.12
N GLY A 22 7.79 -26.64 0.50
CA GLY A 22 9.08 -26.30 -0.09
C GLY A 22 9.42 -24.80 -0.09
N VAL A 23 8.70 -23.97 0.67
CA VAL A 23 9.11 -22.56 0.85
C VAL A 23 10.31 -22.50 1.79
N VAL A 24 11.42 -21.98 1.27
CA VAL A 24 12.61 -21.71 2.07
C VAL A 24 12.47 -20.35 2.77
N PRO A 25 12.86 -20.21 4.05
CA PRO A 25 12.97 -18.91 4.69
C PRO A 25 13.88 -17.98 3.90
N THR A 26 13.45 -16.74 3.71
CA THR A 26 14.29 -15.68 3.15
C THR A 26 14.54 -14.63 4.22
N ASN A 27 15.82 -14.29 4.41
CA ASN A 27 16.26 -13.24 5.33
C ASN A 27 16.60 -11.93 4.59
N GLY A 28 16.24 -11.83 3.31
CA GLY A 28 16.93 -11.03 2.30
C GLY A 28 17.57 -9.72 2.76
N PRO A 29 18.91 -9.70 2.96
CA PRO A 29 19.75 -8.51 2.79
C PRO A 29 20.21 -8.34 1.33
N ASN A 30 19.92 -9.32 0.44
CA ASN A 30 20.42 -9.40 -0.94
C ASN A 30 19.35 -9.01 -1.99
N GLY A 31 18.25 -8.38 -1.59
CA GLY A 31 17.17 -7.95 -2.49
C GLY A 31 16.26 -9.06 -3.05
N SER A 32 16.53 -10.35 -2.77
CA SER A 32 15.60 -11.43 -3.14
C SER A 32 14.41 -11.49 -2.19
N MET A 33 13.22 -11.22 -2.74
CA MET A 33 11.96 -11.27 -2.00
C MET A 33 11.33 -12.66 -2.00
N THR A 34 11.87 -13.65 -2.72
CA THR A 34 11.28 -15.00 -2.82
C THR A 34 11.49 -15.80 -1.55
N GLY A 35 10.44 -16.42 -1.02
CA GLY A 35 10.50 -17.27 0.17
C GLY A 35 9.56 -16.84 1.29
N LEU A 36 9.74 -17.46 2.46
CA LEU A 36 9.00 -17.16 3.67
C LEU A 36 9.75 -16.09 4.46
N SER A 37 9.11 -14.94 4.70
CA SER A 37 9.68 -13.84 5.47
C SER A 37 8.74 -13.39 6.57
N GLU A 38 9.31 -12.93 7.69
CA GLU A 38 8.51 -12.25 8.70
C GLU A 38 8.19 -10.82 8.24
N LEU A 39 6.91 -10.44 8.30
CA LEU A 39 6.53 -9.07 7.99
C LEU A 39 7.11 -8.12 9.06
N LYS A 40 8.01 -7.24 8.62
CA LYS A 40 8.54 -6.14 9.42
C LYS A 40 7.60 -4.95 9.33
N GLU A 41 7.53 -4.19 10.40
CA GLU A 41 6.62 -3.08 10.55
C GLU A 41 7.39 -1.84 10.96
N ASN A 42 6.90 -0.67 10.53
CA ASN A 42 7.45 0.61 10.91
C ASN A 42 6.95 0.98 12.31
N LEU A 43 7.61 0.41 13.32
CA LEU A 43 7.34 0.63 14.74
C LEU A 43 8.54 1.30 15.41
N ASP A 44 8.30 2.18 16.39
CA ASP A 44 9.33 2.75 17.25
C ASP A 44 9.73 1.81 18.41
N ARG A 45 10.56 2.31 19.34
CA ARG A 45 11.03 1.54 20.51
C ARG A 45 9.90 1.13 21.45
N ASP A 46 8.83 1.94 21.50
CA ASP A 46 7.65 1.72 22.32
C ASP A 46 6.58 0.89 21.59
N ARG A 47 6.90 0.41 20.38
CA ARG A 47 6.06 -0.47 19.54
C ARG A 47 4.82 0.24 19.01
N VAL A 48 4.95 1.55 18.86
CA VAL A 48 3.96 2.41 18.27
C VAL A 48 4.33 2.61 16.80
N ARG A 49 3.33 2.66 15.91
CA ARG A 49 3.52 3.00 14.50
C ARG A 49 4.31 4.28 14.41
N HIS A 50 5.29 4.27 13.52
CA HIS A 50 6.14 5.41 13.24
C HIS A 50 5.69 6.08 11.93
N PRO A 51 4.66 6.96 11.96
CA PRO A 51 4.23 7.70 10.77
C PRO A 51 5.30 8.69 10.31
N SER A 52 5.25 9.11 9.05
CA SER A 52 6.26 10.03 8.48
C SER A 52 6.38 11.34 9.28
N TYR A 53 5.26 11.92 9.73
CA TYR A 53 5.28 13.20 10.45
C TYR A 53 5.95 13.14 11.84
N THR A 54 6.10 11.96 12.44
CA THR A 54 6.89 11.81 13.68
C THR A 54 8.38 11.59 13.39
N ALA A 55 8.71 11.04 12.20
CA ALA A 55 10.08 10.77 11.80
C ALA A 55 10.83 12.05 11.34
N TYR A 56 10.11 13.04 10.79
CA TYR A 56 10.68 14.29 10.31
C TYR A 56 10.31 15.46 11.23
N PRO A 57 11.28 16.21 11.79
CA PRO A 57 10.99 17.36 12.65
C PRO A 57 10.20 18.45 11.92
N LEU A 58 9.06 18.86 12.46
CA LEU A 58 8.20 19.88 11.85
C LEU A 58 8.43 21.31 12.39
N LYS A 59 9.37 21.50 13.31
CA LYS A 59 9.62 22.80 13.96
C LYS A 59 10.10 23.90 13.01
N ALA A 60 10.72 23.53 11.90
CA ALA A 60 11.29 24.47 10.92
C ALA A 60 10.37 24.69 9.70
N VAL A 61 9.13 24.20 9.74
CA VAL A 61 8.17 24.33 8.63
C VAL A 61 6.85 24.90 9.12
N ASN A 62 6.21 25.69 8.26
CA ASN A 62 4.82 26.10 8.48
C ASN A 62 3.91 24.95 8.06
N LEU A 63 3.21 24.36 9.03
CA LEU A 63 2.27 23.28 8.77
C LEU A 63 0.86 23.84 8.63
N CYS A 64 0.30 23.73 7.43
CA CYS A 64 -1.10 24.04 7.16
C CYS A 64 -1.88 22.74 6.97
N THR A 65 -2.80 22.46 7.88
CA THR A 65 -3.71 21.31 7.81
C THR A 65 -5.10 21.78 7.38
N ASP A 66 -5.96 20.84 7.00
CA ASP A 66 -7.34 21.11 6.58
C ASP A 66 -7.45 22.13 5.42
N MET A 67 -6.43 22.15 4.56
CA MET A 67 -6.39 22.99 3.36
C MET A 67 -6.29 22.10 2.12
N ILE A 68 -7.30 22.19 1.27
CA ILE A 68 -7.33 21.45 0.01
C ILE A 68 -6.77 22.35 -1.08
N VAL A 69 -5.68 21.93 -1.72
CA VAL A 69 -5.13 22.60 -2.89
C VAL A 69 -5.99 22.26 -4.11
N ASN A 70 -6.49 23.28 -4.79
CA ASN A 70 -7.34 23.15 -5.98
C ASN A 70 -6.48 23.10 -7.26
N ARG A 71 -5.48 23.98 -7.38
CA ARG A 71 -4.55 24.04 -8.51
C ARG A 71 -3.21 24.67 -8.15
N VAL A 72 -2.20 24.38 -8.96
CA VAL A 72 -0.91 25.08 -8.97
C VAL A 72 -1.06 26.34 -9.83
N THR A 73 -0.64 27.49 -9.31
CA THR A 73 -0.60 28.74 -10.06
C THR A 73 0.73 28.84 -10.82
N SER A 74 0.69 28.96 -12.15
CA SER A 74 1.89 28.84 -13.00
C SER A 74 1.96 29.89 -14.13
N PRO A 75 2.01 31.20 -13.82
CA PRO A 75 2.16 32.22 -14.86
C PRO A 75 3.43 31.97 -15.69
N ASN A 76 3.32 32.09 -17.01
CA ASN A 76 4.42 31.86 -17.96
C ASN A 76 5.13 30.50 -17.77
N GLN A 77 4.37 29.45 -17.44
CA GLN A 77 4.87 28.09 -17.20
C GLN A 77 5.84 27.95 -16.01
N LYS A 78 5.89 28.94 -15.12
CA LYS A 78 6.67 28.87 -13.87
C LYS A 78 5.74 28.68 -12.68
N ALA A 79 5.87 27.58 -11.94
CA ALA A 79 5.10 27.36 -10.72
C ALA A 79 5.44 28.42 -9.66
N MET A 80 4.45 29.21 -9.25
CA MET A 80 4.60 30.34 -8.33
C MET A 80 3.84 30.14 -7.01
N GLY A 81 3.11 29.04 -6.86
CA GLY A 81 2.27 28.82 -5.70
C GLY A 81 1.12 27.87 -5.97
N VAL A 82 0.13 27.91 -5.07
CA VAL A 82 -1.09 27.12 -5.13
C VAL A 82 -2.30 27.99 -4.80
N GLU A 83 -3.42 27.66 -5.42
CA GLU A 83 -4.75 28.15 -5.04
C GLU A 83 -5.47 27.07 -4.25
N LEU A 84 -6.08 27.45 -3.14
CA LEU A 84 -6.86 26.60 -2.26
C LEU A 84 -8.31 26.54 -2.73
N ASN A 85 -9.05 25.52 -2.28
CA ASN A 85 -10.47 25.33 -2.63
C ASN A 85 -11.40 26.47 -2.14
N ASP A 86 -10.97 27.25 -1.16
CA ASP A 86 -11.69 28.40 -0.62
C ASP A 86 -11.31 29.74 -1.28
N GLY A 87 -10.53 29.69 -2.37
CA GLY A 87 -10.11 30.86 -3.14
C GLY A 87 -8.88 31.59 -2.58
N ARG A 88 -8.34 31.19 -1.42
CA ARG A 88 -7.05 31.71 -0.93
C ARG A 88 -5.89 31.21 -1.80
N ALA A 89 -4.79 31.96 -1.83
CA ALA A 89 -3.57 31.57 -2.51
C ALA A 89 -2.37 31.52 -1.56
N SER A 90 -1.44 30.61 -1.82
CA SER A 90 -0.14 30.52 -1.14
C SER A 90 0.98 30.57 -2.17
N HIS A 91 1.95 31.45 -1.96
CA HIS A 91 3.03 31.70 -2.90
C HIS A 91 4.31 30.95 -2.54
N ALA A 92 4.98 30.41 -3.57
CA ALA A 92 6.28 29.78 -3.47
C ALA A 92 7.38 30.71 -4.04
N LYS A 93 8.45 30.93 -3.27
CA LYS A 93 9.59 31.77 -3.70
C LYS A 93 10.59 31.02 -4.59
N LYS A 94 10.68 29.70 -4.44
CA LYS A 94 11.66 28.86 -5.14
C LYS A 94 10.98 27.78 -5.96
N GLU A 95 10.32 26.85 -5.27
CA GLU A 95 9.78 25.63 -5.87
C GLU A 95 8.42 25.29 -5.25
N ALA A 96 7.57 24.62 -6.04
CA ALA A 96 6.36 23.96 -5.58
C ALA A 96 6.50 22.46 -5.81
N ILE A 97 6.40 21.66 -4.75
CA ILE A 97 6.59 20.20 -4.80
C ILE A 97 5.24 19.53 -4.55
N LEU A 98 4.83 18.66 -5.49
CA LEU A 98 3.55 17.95 -5.46
C LEU A 98 3.70 16.58 -4.78
N CYS A 99 3.12 16.43 -3.59
CA CYS A 99 3.18 15.21 -2.79
C CYS A 99 1.80 14.70 -2.38
N VAL A 100 0.78 14.84 -3.23
CA VAL A 100 -0.61 14.43 -2.92
C VAL A 100 -0.93 12.98 -3.28
N GLY A 101 0.08 12.21 -3.73
CA GLY A 101 -0.02 10.76 -3.97
C GLY A 101 -0.39 10.38 -5.42
N ALA A 102 -0.25 9.10 -5.76
CA ALA A 102 -0.37 8.60 -7.14
C ALA A 102 -1.75 8.85 -7.80
N TYR A 103 -2.81 8.91 -6.99
CA TYR A 103 -4.17 9.22 -7.47
C TYR A 103 -4.41 10.72 -7.64
N CYS A 104 -4.02 11.52 -6.64
CA CYS A 104 -4.39 12.94 -6.61
C CYS A 104 -3.39 13.84 -7.37
N ASN A 105 -2.11 13.45 -7.49
CA ASN A 105 -1.10 14.21 -8.23
C ASN A 105 -1.53 14.47 -9.68
N PRO A 106 -1.95 13.45 -10.47
CA PRO A 106 -2.38 13.69 -11.84
C PRO A 106 -3.66 14.53 -11.93
N GLN A 107 -4.60 14.36 -11.00
CA GLN A 107 -5.79 15.21 -10.93
C GLN A 107 -5.42 16.68 -10.72
N LEU A 108 -4.55 16.96 -9.75
CA LEU A 108 -4.11 18.32 -9.44
C LEU A 108 -3.35 18.95 -10.61
N LEU A 109 -2.50 18.18 -11.31
CA LEU A 109 -1.84 18.65 -12.54
C LEU A 109 -2.84 19.02 -13.63
N MET A 110 -3.84 18.17 -13.88
CA MET A 110 -4.89 18.45 -14.88
C MET A 110 -5.72 19.68 -14.51
N LEU A 111 -6.07 19.85 -13.23
CA LEU A 111 -6.74 21.06 -12.72
C LEU A 111 -5.87 22.34 -12.85
N SER A 112 -4.55 22.14 -12.95
CA SER A 112 -3.57 23.21 -13.17
C SER A 112 -3.26 23.43 -14.65
N GLY A 113 -3.99 22.79 -15.58
CA GLY A 113 -3.76 22.91 -17.02
C GLY A 113 -2.56 22.12 -17.55
N ILE A 114 -2.06 21.13 -16.79
CA ILE A 114 -0.95 20.26 -17.18
C ILE A 114 -1.47 18.83 -17.32
N GLY A 115 -1.57 18.33 -18.55
CA GLY A 115 -2.11 17.00 -18.79
C GLY A 115 -2.39 16.75 -20.27
N PRO A 116 -3.06 15.65 -20.64
CA PRO A 116 -3.47 15.41 -22.04
C PRO A 116 -4.32 16.57 -22.57
N GLU A 117 -4.64 16.63 -23.86
CA GLU A 117 -5.43 17.75 -24.44
C GLU A 117 -6.93 17.76 -24.04
N ASN A 118 -7.45 16.64 -23.53
CA ASN A 118 -8.88 16.47 -23.17
C ASN A 118 -9.43 17.27 -21.93
N PRO A 119 -8.64 17.83 -20.99
CA PRO A 119 -9.11 18.70 -19.90
C PRO A 119 -9.80 19.98 -20.39
N SER A 120 -9.58 20.39 -21.63
CA SER A 120 -10.22 21.55 -22.25
C SER A 120 -11.76 21.43 -22.28
N ALA A 121 -12.32 20.22 -22.32
CA ALA A 121 -13.76 19.97 -22.21
C ALA A 121 -14.38 20.49 -20.89
N ASN A 122 -13.57 20.69 -19.84
CA ASN A 122 -14.00 21.22 -18.56
C ASN A 122 -13.72 22.73 -18.38
N GLY A 123 -13.40 23.45 -19.47
CA GLY A 123 -13.13 24.89 -19.43
C GLY A 123 -11.79 25.27 -18.78
N ILE A 124 -10.85 24.32 -18.66
CA ILE A 124 -9.53 24.55 -18.07
C ILE A 124 -8.53 24.88 -19.19
N PRO A 125 -7.88 26.06 -19.17
CA PRO A 125 -6.84 26.39 -20.14
C PRO A 125 -5.65 25.42 -20.05
N ILE A 126 -5.20 24.92 -21.19
CA ILE A 126 -4.02 24.06 -21.25
C ILE A 126 -2.78 24.94 -21.20
N ILE A 127 -1.95 24.73 -20.16
CA ILE A 127 -0.65 25.38 -19.96
C ILE A 127 0.46 24.52 -20.59
N ARG A 128 0.33 23.19 -20.49
CA ARG A 128 1.29 22.24 -21.06
C ARG A 128 0.59 20.92 -21.40
N ASP A 129 0.68 20.52 -22.67
CA ASP A 129 0.29 19.17 -23.06
C ASP A 129 1.28 18.14 -22.49
N SER A 130 0.73 17.17 -21.77
CA SER A 130 1.46 16.09 -21.11
C SER A 130 0.59 14.83 -21.06
N PRO A 131 0.54 14.05 -22.15
CA PRO A 131 -0.39 12.94 -22.30
C PRO A 131 -0.16 11.78 -21.31
N GLY A 132 1.01 11.73 -20.68
CA GLY A 132 1.34 10.74 -19.64
C GLY A 132 0.71 11.03 -18.27
N VAL A 133 0.26 12.27 -18.01
CA VAL A 133 -0.40 12.61 -16.74
C VAL A 133 -1.70 11.81 -16.59
N GLY A 134 -1.84 11.12 -15.46
CA GLY A 134 -2.99 10.26 -15.18
C GLY A 134 -2.96 8.89 -15.86
N ARG A 135 -1.86 8.55 -16.53
CA ARG A 135 -1.64 7.23 -17.15
C ARG A 135 -0.70 6.38 -16.28
N ASN A 136 -0.58 5.11 -16.66
CA ASN A 136 0.39 4.18 -16.07
C ASN A 136 0.19 3.93 -14.56
N LEU A 137 -1.06 3.91 -14.10
CA LEU A 137 -1.39 3.57 -12.72
C LEU A 137 -1.14 2.07 -12.48
N PHE A 138 -0.28 1.77 -11.52
CA PHE A 138 -0.07 0.41 -11.02
C PHE A 138 -0.53 0.32 -9.58
N VAL A 139 -1.25 -0.75 -9.28
CA VAL A 139 -1.73 -1.09 -7.95
C VAL A 139 -1.60 -2.60 -7.78
N HIS A 140 -1.46 -3.05 -6.54
CA HIS A 140 -1.57 -4.46 -6.21
C HIS A 140 -3.04 -4.86 -6.14
N PHE A 141 -3.44 -5.81 -6.99
CA PHE A 141 -4.73 -6.45 -6.84
C PHE A 141 -4.66 -7.49 -5.72
N ALA A 142 -5.53 -7.36 -4.73
CA ALA A 142 -5.60 -8.28 -3.60
C ALA A 142 -6.81 -9.20 -3.73
N VAL A 143 -6.57 -10.50 -3.61
CA VAL A 143 -7.61 -11.53 -3.52
C VAL A 143 -7.62 -12.08 -2.11
N TYR A 144 -8.76 -12.00 -1.44
CA TYR A 144 -8.94 -12.52 -0.09
C TYR A 144 -9.61 -13.88 -0.11
N MET A 145 -9.04 -14.85 0.59
CA MET A 145 -9.63 -16.17 0.83
C MET A 145 -9.86 -16.33 2.32
N ALA A 146 -11.09 -16.62 2.72
CA ALA A 146 -11.46 -16.86 4.11
C ALA A 146 -11.59 -18.35 4.41
N PHE A 147 -11.16 -18.75 5.60
CA PHE A 147 -11.19 -20.13 6.06
C PHE A 147 -11.84 -20.19 7.43
N ARG A 148 -12.89 -21.02 7.58
CA ARG A 148 -13.52 -21.29 8.86
C ARG A 148 -12.61 -22.20 9.70
N LEU A 149 -12.42 -21.82 10.96
CA LEU A 149 -11.69 -22.62 11.93
C LEU A 149 -12.55 -23.79 12.41
N ARG A 150 -11.91 -24.95 12.62
CA ARG A 150 -12.57 -26.14 13.17
C ARG A 150 -13.05 -25.88 14.60
N ASP A 151 -12.16 -25.35 15.44
CA ASP A 151 -12.38 -25.08 16.86
C ASP A 151 -12.19 -23.58 17.17
N PRO A 152 -13.20 -22.72 16.95
CA PRO A 152 -13.10 -21.28 17.23
C PRO A 152 -12.79 -20.94 18.70
N ALA A 153 -13.12 -21.85 19.63
CA ALA A 153 -12.87 -21.69 21.07
C ALA A 153 -11.36 -21.57 21.40
N ASP A 154 -10.49 -22.09 20.53
CA ASP A 154 -9.04 -22.02 20.68
C ASP A 154 -8.46 -20.60 20.45
N ASN A 155 -9.31 -19.63 20.09
CA ASN A 155 -8.95 -18.22 19.88
C ASN A 155 -7.79 -18.03 18.87
N LEU A 156 -7.75 -18.89 17.84
CA LEU A 156 -6.73 -18.86 16.79
C LEU A 156 -6.83 -17.61 15.90
N ALA A 157 -8.03 -17.02 15.80
CA ALA A 157 -8.30 -15.78 15.09
C ALA A 157 -8.52 -14.59 16.04
N LEU A 158 -8.31 -13.38 15.52
CA LEU A 158 -8.48 -12.12 16.23
C LEU A 158 -9.84 -11.50 15.91
N ARG A 159 -10.48 -10.93 16.93
CA ARG A 159 -11.67 -10.11 16.74
C ARG A 159 -11.22 -8.69 16.43
N SER A 160 -11.46 -8.21 15.22
CA SER A 160 -11.40 -6.78 14.94
C SER A 160 -12.24 -6.41 13.72
N PRO A 161 -13.22 -5.49 13.85
CA PRO A 161 -14.06 -5.08 12.74
C PRO A 161 -13.31 -4.32 11.65
N SER A 162 -11.99 -4.09 11.79
CA SER A 162 -11.25 -3.28 10.85
C SER A 162 -9.76 -3.60 10.88
N TRP A 163 -9.12 -3.60 9.72
CA TRP A 163 -7.66 -3.39 9.52
C TRP A 163 -7.09 -2.14 10.22
N ILE A 164 -7.94 -1.38 10.90
CA ILE A 164 -7.72 -0.08 11.52
C ILE A 164 -7.58 -0.23 13.06
N LYS A 165 -7.93 -1.39 13.66
CA LYS A 165 -7.76 -1.68 15.10
C LYS A 165 -7.13 -3.08 15.25
N PRO A 166 -6.03 -3.37 15.99
CA PRO A 166 -5.47 -2.69 17.14
C PRO A 166 -5.02 -1.31 16.70
N SER A 167 -5.11 -0.28 17.57
CA SER A 167 -4.94 1.13 17.15
C SER A 167 -3.83 1.22 16.11
N PRO A 168 -3.94 1.99 15.01
CA PRO A 168 -3.01 1.92 13.87
C PRO A 168 -1.53 1.99 14.27
N PHE A 169 -1.28 2.42 15.51
CA PHE A 169 -0.09 2.36 16.33
C PHE A 169 0.44 0.98 16.80
N LYS A 170 -0.34 -0.08 16.99
CA LYS A 170 0.11 -1.34 17.63
C LYS A 170 0.44 -2.47 16.64
N GLY A 171 0.51 -2.15 15.34
CA GLY A 171 0.86 -3.09 14.28
C GLY A 171 -0.34 -3.79 13.63
N LEU A 172 -0.04 -4.61 12.62
CA LEU A 172 -0.99 -5.33 11.79
C LEU A 172 -1.14 -6.80 12.23
N PRO A 173 -2.32 -7.41 12.04
CA PRO A 173 -2.62 -8.79 12.42
C PRO A 173 -2.06 -9.83 11.42
N HIS A 174 -0.83 -9.62 10.94
CA HIS A 174 -0.11 -10.55 10.07
C HIS A 174 1.04 -11.20 10.82
N GLY A 175 1.45 -12.39 10.38
CA GLY A 175 2.63 -13.07 10.90
C GLY A 175 3.73 -13.20 9.86
N TRP A 176 3.37 -13.74 8.71
CA TRP A 176 4.30 -14.15 7.66
C TRP A 176 3.86 -13.60 6.31
N ALA A 177 4.84 -13.31 5.47
CA ALA A 177 4.68 -13.05 4.06
C ALA A 177 5.42 -14.15 3.29
N VAL A 178 4.70 -14.82 2.40
CA VAL A 178 5.27 -15.82 1.49
C VAL A 178 5.23 -15.27 0.10
N SER A 179 6.38 -15.02 -0.49
CA SER A 179 6.45 -14.53 -1.85
C SER A 179 6.94 -15.62 -2.77
N ARG A 180 6.18 -15.91 -3.83
CA ARG A 180 6.47 -16.98 -4.80
C ARG A 180 6.36 -16.47 -6.22
N ARG A 181 7.12 -17.07 -7.13
CA ARG A 181 6.92 -16.86 -8.56
C ARG A 181 5.63 -17.53 -8.99
N LEU A 182 4.96 -16.96 -10.00
CA LEU A 182 3.84 -17.62 -10.66
C LEU A 182 4.24 -19.05 -11.07
N PRO A 183 3.39 -20.07 -10.82
CA PRO A 183 3.63 -21.43 -11.29
C PRO A 183 3.89 -21.46 -12.81
N GLN A 184 4.77 -22.35 -13.26
CA GLN A 184 5.14 -22.43 -14.68
C GLN A 184 3.94 -22.75 -15.57
N GLU A 185 2.98 -23.51 -15.05
CA GLU A 185 1.73 -23.87 -15.73
C GLU A 185 0.85 -22.65 -16.01
N VAL A 186 0.97 -21.60 -15.21
CA VAL A 186 0.26 -20.33 -15.40
C VAL A 186 1.09 -19.38 -16.26
N SER A 187 2.38 -19.22 -15.96
CA SER A 187 3.24 -18.25 -16.64
C SER A 187 3.47 -18.57 -18.12
N LYS A 188 3.41 -19.85 -18.52
CA LYS A 188 3.48 -20.27 -19.94
C LYS A 188 2.36 -19.69 -20.81
N ASN A 189 1.24 -19.30 -20.23
CA ASN A 189 0.14 -18.67 -20.97
C ASN A 189 0.40 -17.18 -21.26
N TYR A 190 1.47 -16.62 -20.71
CA TYR A 190 1.80 -15.19 -20.77
C TYR A 190 3.26 -14.95 -21.18
N THR A 191 3.87 -15.85 -21.96
CA THR A 191 5.28 -15.80 -22.35
C THR A 191 5.70 -14.52 -23.09
N ASN A 192 4.76 -13.84 -23.75
CA ASN A 192 5.01 -12.58 -24.45
C ASN A 192 4.97 -11.35 -23.53
N ASN A 193 4.78 -11.52 -22.22
CA ASN A 193 4.74 -10.43 -21.26
C ASN A 193 6.01 -10.44 -20.40
N ALA A 194 6.94 -9.52 -20.69
CA ALA A 194 8.20 -9.37 -19.96
C ALA A 194 8.01 -9.21 -18.43
N ALA A 195 6.92 -8.58 -18.00
CA ALA A 195 6.59 -8.48 -16.58
C ALA A 195 6.32 -9.86 -15.97
N VAL A 196 5.67 -10.76 -16.70
CA VAL A 196 5.33 -12.11 -16.22
C VAL A 196 6.51 -13.09 -16.33
N THR A 197 7.44 -12.87 -17.25
CA THR A 197 8.62 -13.73 -17.40
C THR A 197 9.76 -13.33 -16.45
N GLU A 198 9.91 -12.03 -16.17
CA GLU A 198 11.01 -11.51 -15.35
C GLU A 198 10.60 -11.14 -13.92
N ARG A 199 9.35 -10.70 -13.70
CA ARG A 199 8.90 -10.05 -12.45
C ARG A 199 7.49 -10.51 -12.03
N ASN A 200 7.37 -11.80 -11.71
CA ASN A 200 6.10 -12.48 -11.44
C ASN A 200 5.91 -12.94 -10.00
N LEU A 201 6.52 -12.22 -9.06
CA LEU A 201 6.41 -12.56 -7.66
C LEU A 201 5.04 -12.14 -7.12
N PHE A 202 4.33 -13.04 -6.45
CA PHE A 202 3.10 -12.73 -5.73
C PHE A 202 3.29 -13.07 -4.24
N PRO A 203 3.02 -12.13 -3.32
CA PRO A 203 3.01 -12.41 -1.90
C PRO A 203 1.64 -12.91 -1.46
N VAL A 204 1.69 -13.92 -0.59
CA VAL A 204 0.57 -14.41 0.19
C VAL A 204 0.82 -14.03 1.63
N LEU A 205 -0.05 -13.20 2.20
CA LEU A 205 -0.03 -12.86 3.62
C LEU A 205 -1.11 -13.63 4.34
N THR A 206 -0.77 -14.21 5.50
CA THR A 206 -1.79 -14.74 6.41
C THR A 206 -2.28 -13.62 7.32
N VAL A 207 -3.59 -13.39 7.32
CA VAL A 207 -4.28 -12.37 8.11
C VAL A 207 -5.10 -13.09 9.18
N TYR A 208 -4.77 -12.84 10.44
CA TYR A 208 -5.46 -13.47 11.57
C TYR A 208 -6.75 -12.77 11.96
N THR A 209 -7.13 -11.70 11.26
CA THR A 209 -8.44 -11.05 11.34
C THR A 209 -9.11 -11.11 9.98
N LEU A 210 -10.43 -11.22 9.95
CA LEU A 210 -11.17 -11.16 8.70
C LEU A 210 -11.22 -9.75 8.12
N PRO A 211 -10.94 -9.59 6.81
CA PRO A 211 -10.93 -8.29 6.16
C PRO A 211 -12.33 -7.90 5.68
N GLY A 212 -13.28 -7.70 6.60
CA GLY A 212 -14.61 -7.15 6.29
C GLY A 212 -15.29 -7.78 5.05
N ILE A 213 -15.07 -9.07 4.81
CA ILE A 213 -15.55 -9.74 3.59
C ILE A 213 -17.08 -9.87 3.70
N PRO A 214 -17.85 -9.38 2.72
CA PRO A 214 -19.30 -9.49 2.75
C PRO A 214 -19.75 -10.93 2.98
N GLY A 215 -20.67 -11.13 3.93
CA GLY A 215 -21.22 -12.45 4.27
C GLY A 215 -20.38 -13.30 5.23
N ILE A 216 -19.22 -12.84 5.69
CA ILE A 216 -18.37 -13.58 6.65
C ILE A 216 -18.26 -12.81 7.98
N PRO A 217 -18.67 -13.41 9.12
CA PRO A 217 -18.72 -12.71 10.40
C PRO A 217 -17.32 -12.48 10.98
N ILE A 218 -17.11 -11.32 11.63
CA ILE A 218 -15.84 -10.97 12.28
C ILE A 218 -15.88 -11.38 13.76
N ASP A 219 -16.06 -12.66 14.03
CA ASP A 219 -16.35 -13.23 15.35
C ASP A 219 -15.33 -14.29 15.82
N ARG A 220 -14.11 -14.27 15.25
CA ARG A 220 -13.02 -15.24 15.48
C ARG A 220 -13.28 -16.65 14.95
N THR A 221 -14.36 -16.89 14.22
CA THR A 221 -14.61 -18.21 13.63
C THR A 221 -13.83 -18.46 12.34
N HIS A 222 -13.14 -17.44 11.81
CA HIS A 222 -12.41 -17.52 10.55
C HIS A 222 -11.08 -16.76 10.59
N ILE A 223 -10.16 -17.19 9.73
CA ILE A 223 -8.96 -16.46 9.32
C ILE A 223 -9.06 -16.12 7.83
N ALA A 224 -8.17 -15.26 7.34
CA ALA A 224 -8.05 -15.01 5.91
C ALA A 224 -6.59 -15.09 5.44
N THR A 225 -6.42 -15.39 4.15
CA THR A 225 -5.18 -15.10 3.44
C THR A 225 -5.46 -14.04 2.39
N THR A 226 -4.47 -13.20 2.10
CA THR A 226 -4.50 -12.27 0.98
C THR A 226 -3.40 -12.65 0.02
N MET A 227 -3.77 -12.93 -1.23
CA MET A 227 -2.84 -13.03 -2.34
C MET A 227 -2.80 -11.68 -3.04
N MET A 228 -1.64 -11.02 -3.04
CA MET A 228 -1.46 -9.79 -3.80
C MET A 228 -0.77 -10.14 -5.12
N LEU A 229 -1.31 -9.66 -6.22
CA LEU A 229 -0.66 -9.75 -7.52
C LEU A 229 0.21 -8.50 -7.68
N LEU A 230 1.52 -8.66 -7.47
CA LEU A 230 2.46 -7.58 -7.73
C LEU A 230 2.66 -7.45 -9.24
N LEU A 231 2.45 -6.25 -9.76
CA LEU A 231 3.03 -5.83 -11.02
C LEU A 231 4.47 -5.31 -10.75
N PRO A 232 5.35 -5.29 -11.77
CA PRO A 232 6.82 -5.32 -11.67
C PRO A 232 7.57 -4.22 -10.87
N THR A 233 6.91 -3.36 -10.09
CA THR A 233 7.55 -2.19 -9.43
C THR A 233 7.61 -2.27 -7.90
N SER A 234 7.24 -3.39 -7.28
CA SER A 234 7.30 -3.60 -5.83
C SER A 234 8.31 -4.66 -5.40
#